data_AF-A0A953T0L0-F1
#
_entry.id   AF-A0A953T0L0-F1
#
_cell.length_a   1.000
_cell.length_b   1.000
_cell.length_c   1.000
_cell.angle_alpha   90.00
_cell.angle_beta   90.00
_cell.angle_gamma   90.00
#
_symmetry.space_group_name_H-M   'P 1'
#
loop_
_entity.id
_entity.type
_entity.pdbx_description
1 polymer ?
#
loop_
_entity_poly.entity_id
_entity_poly.type
_entity_poly.pdbx_seq_one_letter_code
_entity_poly.pdbx_strand_id
1 'polypeptide(L)' 'MARRKKQLILTQPVRKGIKAIKVRLDQRTVITLTDLKKLAFWKERYPKAEVMS' A
#
# COMPACT_ATOMS: atom_id res chain seq x y z
N MET A 1 -27.24 26.34 -23.17
CA MET A 1 -26.68 26.61 -21.83
C MET A 1 -25.47 25.71 -21.60
N ALA A 2 -24.31 26.27 -21.26
CA ALA A 2 -23.09 25.48 -21.03
C ALA A 2 -23.20 24.70 -19.70
N ARG A 3 -23.15 23.36 -19.77
CA ARG A 3 -23.20 22.50 -18.58
C ARG A 3 -21.93 22.66 -17.77
N ARG A 4 -22.05 23.08 -16.50
CA ARG A 4 -20.92 23.18 -15.56
C ARG A 4 -20.27 21.80 -15.40
N LYS A 5 -19.02 21.65 -15.84
CA LYS A 5 -18.26 20.40 -15.69
C LYS A 5 -17.85 20.23 -14.22
N LYS A 6 -18.01 19.01 -13.68
CA LYS A 6 -17.56 18.69 -12.31
C LYS A 6 -16.04 18.84 -12.23
N GLN A 7 -15.57 19.48 -11.17
CA GLN A 7 -14.14 19.67 -10.91
C GLN A 7 -13.52 18.30 -10.61
N LEU A 8 -12.46 17.93 -11.33
CA LEU A 8 -11.75 16.68 -11.10
C LEU A 8 -11.00 16.79 -9.77
N ILE A 9 -11.35 15.92 -8.81
CA ILE A 9 -10.60 15.78 -7.57
C ILE A 9 -9.35 14.97 -7.90
N LEU A 10 -8.20 15.66 -7.99
CA LEU A 10 -6.91 15.09 -8.37
C LEU A 10 -6.25 14.26 -7.26
N THR A 11 -6.75 14.35 -6.02
CA THR A 11 -6.20 13.65 -4.87
C THR A 11 -7.00 12.38 -4.58
N GLN A 12 -6.30 11.25 -4.46
CA GLN A 12 -6.90 10.00 -4.00
C GLN A 12 -7.39 10.15 -2.55
N PRO A 13 -8.64 9.78 -2.22
CA PRO A 13 -9.12 9.81 -0.85
C PRO A 13 -8.35 8.79 -0.01
N VAL A 14 -7.55 9.28 0.95
CA VAL A 14 -6.88 8.44 1.95
C VAL A 14 -7.96 7.82 2.83
N ARG A 15 -8.17 6.51 2.70
CA ARG A 15 -9.13 5.78 3.54
C ARG A 15 -8.60 5.74 4.98
N LYS A 16 -9.15 6.59 5.86
CA LYS A 16 -8.85 6.60 7.30
C LYS A 16 -9.09 5.19 7.87
N GLY A 17 -8.05 4.60 8.45
CA GLY A 17 -8.09 3.29 9.11
C GLY A 17 -7.24 2.19 8.44
N ILE A 18 -6.79 2.38 7.20
CA ILE A 18 -5.89 1.43 6.53
C ILE A 18 -4.44 1.81 6.84
N LYS A 19 -3.81 1.11 7.78
CA LYS A 19 -2.35 1.19 7.97
C LYS A 19 -1.69 0.45 6.81
N ALA A 20 -1.22 1.21 5.82
CA ALA A 20 -0.48 0.68 4.70
C ALA A 20 0.99 0.50 5.10
N ILE A 21 1.38 -0.75 5.39
CA ILE A 21 2.74 -1.12 5.75
C ILE A 21 3.43 -1.58 4.47
N LYS A 22 4.38 -0.82 3.96
CA LYS A 22 5.16 -1.25 2.79
C LYS A 22 6.18 -2.29 3.24
N VAL A 23 6.23 -3.40 2.52
CA VAL A 23 7.19 -4.47 2.77
C VAL A 23 7.86 -4.81 1.46
N ARG A 24 9.19 -4.76 1.46
CA ARG A 24 10.02 -5.25 0.37
C ARG A 24 10.25 -6.73 0.59
N LEU A 25 9.81 -7.56 -0.35
CA LEU A 25 10.08 -9.01 -0.31
C LEU A 25 11.44 -9.33 -0.94
N ASP A 26 11.73 -8.67 -2.06
CA ASP A 26 12.93 -8.81 -2.88
C ASP A 26 13.32 -7.46 -3.47
N GLN A 27 14.45 -7.39 -4.20
CA GLN A 27 14.91 -6.17 -4.86
C GLN A 27 13.90 -5.55 -5.85
N ARG A 28 13.01 -6.36 -6.43
CA ARG A 28 12.02 -5.91 -7.43
C ARG A 28 10.59 -5.84 -6.91
N THR A 29 10.32 -6.39 -5.73
CA THR A 29 8.94 -6.64 -5.27
C THR A 29 8.67 -5.92 -3.97
N VAL A 30 7.76 -4.94 -4.01
CA VAL A 30 7.25 -4.22 -2.85
C VAL A 30 5.75 -4.42 -2.75
N ILE A 31 5.30 -4.98 -1.64
CA ILE A 31 3.89 -5.19 -1.34
C ILE A 31 3.43 -4.22 -0.26
N THR A 32 2.12 -3.97 -0.20
CA THR A 32 1.51 -3.23 0.90
C THR A 32 0.70 -4.19 1.75
N LEU A 33 1.06 -4.31 3.02
CA LEU A 33 0.33 -5.09 4.01
C LEU A 33 -0.57 -4.19 4.83
N THR A 34 -1.71 -4.74 5.25
CA THR A 34 -2.66 -4.11 6.17
C THR A 34 -2.36 -4.45 7.63
N ASP A 35 -1.60 -5.52 7.88
CA ASP A 35 -1.29 -6.05 9.22
C ASP A 35 0.10 -6.70 9.22
N LEU A 36 0.85 -6.50 10.31
CA LEU A 36 2.18 -7.08 10.56
C LEU A 36 2.14 -8.60 10.73
N LYS A 37 1.01 -9.19 11.12
CA LYS A 37 0.89 -10.66 11.22
C LYS A 37 1.17 -11.35 9.89
N LYS A 38 0.81 -10.71 8.78
CA LYS A 38 1.08 -11.22 7.43
C LYS A 38 2.57 -11.18 7.06
N LEU A 39 3.39 -10.39 7.77
CA LEU A 39 4.83 -10.34 7.57
C LEU A 39 5.49 -11.71 7.85
N ALA A 40 5.03 -12.41 8.89
CA ALA A 40 5.58 -13.71 9.28
C ALA A 40 5.43 -14.75 8.15
N PHE A 41 4.24 -14.81 7.53
CA PHE A 41 3.98 -15.66 6.36
C PHE A 41 4.92 -15.36 5.19
N TRP A 42 5.20 -14.07 4.94
CA TRP A 42 6.10 -13.69 3.86
C TRP A 42 7.57 -13.93 4.20
N LYS A 43 7.97 -13.87 5.47
CA LYS A 43 9.33 -14.19 5.92
C LYS A 43 9.68 -15.66 5.76
N GLU A 44 8.71 -16.56 5.86
CA GLU A 44 8.92 -17.99 5.58
C GLU A 44 9.29 -18.23 4.10
N ARG A 45 8.66 -17.49 3.17
CA ARG A 45 8.95 -17.60 1.72
C ARG A 45 10.11 -16.73 1.25
N TYR A 46 10.25 -15.55 1.84
CA TYR A 46 11.24 -14.54 1.48
C TYR A 46 12.00 -14.16 2.75
N PRO A 47 13.12 -14.83 3.04
CA PRO A 47 13.89 -14.60 4.26
C PRO A 47 14.40 -13.16 4.39
N LYS A 48 14.54 -12.47 3.27
CA LYS A 48 15.02 -11.08 3.16
C LYS A 48 13.90 -10.05 3.19
N ALA A 49 12.68 -10.44 3.59
CA ALA A 49 11.56 -9.52 3.66
C ALA A 49 11.78 -8.42 4.72
N GLU A 50 11.80 -7.18 4.28
CA GLU A 50 12.07 -5.98 5.08
C GLU A 50 10.88 -5.02 5.05
N VAL A 51 10.55 -4.45 6.22
CA VAL A 51 9.53 -3.40 6.31
C VAL A 51 10.14 -2.08 5.87
N MET A 52 9.53 -1.43 4.87
CA MET A 52 9.87 -0.09 4.44
C MET A 52 8.99 0.91 5.20
N SER A 53 9.62 1.82 5.97
CA SER A 53 8.93 2.92 6.66
C SER A 53 8.41 3.98 5.69
#